data_AF-A0A662DBZ8-F1
#
_entry.id   AF-A0A662DBZ8-F1
#
_cell.length_a   1.000
_cell.length_b   1.000
_cell.length_c   1.000
_cell.angle_alpha   90.00
_cell.angle_beta   90.00
_cell.angle_gamma   90.00
#
_symmetry.space_group_name_H-M   'P 1'
#
loop_
_entity.id
_entity.type
_entity.pdbx_description
1 polymer ?
#
loop_
_entity_poly.entity_id
_entity_poly.type
_entity_poly.pdbx_seq_one_letter_code
_entity_poly.pdbx_strand_id
1 'polypeptide(L)' 'MTRIVKTIAKFVMPPVVLFGIYMMLHGHLTPGGGFPGGVI' A
#
# COMPACT_ATOMS: atom_id res chain seq x y z
N MET A 1 -1.75 -15.40 15.08
CA MET A 1 -2.66 -14.30 14.63
C MET A 1 -4.05 -14.55 15.17
N THR A 2 -4.66 -13.56 15.80
CA THR A 2 -6.06 -13.64 16.23
C THR A 2 -7.01 -13.47 15.04
N ARG A 3 -8.26 -13.93 15.19
CA ARG A 3 -9.31 -13.77 14.16
C ARG A 3 -9.51 -12.30 13.80
N ILE A 4 -9.42 -11.41 14.80
CA ILE A 4 -9.53 -9.96 14.64
C ILE A 4 -8.42 -9.43 13.73
N VAL A 5 -7.16 -9.81 13.99
CA VAL A 5 -6.01 -9.38 13.18
C VAL A 5 -6.15 -9.85 11.73
N LYS A 6 -6.58 -11.09 11.49
CA LYS A 6 -6.81 -11.60 10.12
C LYS A 6 -7.92 -10.84 9.40
N THR A 7 -9.02 -10.54 10.07
CA THR A 7 -10.13 -9.78 9.48
C THR A 7 -9.68 -8.38 9.11
N ILE A 8 -9.04 -7.65 10.04
CA ILE A 8 -8.58 -6.28 9.80
C ILE A 8 -7.53 -6.25 8.68
N ALA A 9 -6.56 -7.17 8.69
CA ALA A 9 -5.55 -7.25 7.63
C ALA A 9 -6.20 -7.46 6.25
N LYS A 10 -7.23 -8.31 6.14
CA LYS A 10 -7.95 -8.52 4.87
C LYS A 10 -8.69 -7.27 4.39
N PHE A 11 -9.16 -6.42 5.30
CA PHE A 11 -9.79 -5.14 4.96
C PHE A 11 -8.79 -4.04 4.61
N VAL A 12 -7.63 -4.01 5.28
CA VAL A 12 -6.61 -2.96 5.11
C VAL A 12 -5.69 -3.23 3.91
N MET A 13 -5.49 -4.50 3.53
CA MET A 13 -4.56 -4.85 2.45
C MET A 13 -4.93 -4.22 1.08
N PRO A 14 -6.20 -4.21 0.62
CA PRO A 14 -6.57 -3.58 -0.64
C PRO A 14 -6.22 -2.07 -0.74
N PRO A 15 -6.61 -1.19 0.20
CA PRO A 15 -6.25 0.22 0.11
C PRO A 15 -4.75 0.48 0.25
N VAL A 16 -4.01 -0.33 1.01
CA VAL A 16 -2.53 -0.20 1.10
C VAL A 16 -1.87 -0.51 -0.23
N VAL A 17 -2.28 -1.59 -0.91
CA VAL A 17 -1.74 -1.94 -2.24
C VAL A 17 -2.09 -0.88 -3.28
N LEU A 18 -3.33 -0.38 -3.28
CA LEU A 18 -3.73 0.74 -4.15
C LEU A 18 -2.87 1.98 -3.94
N PHE A 19 -2.52 2.28 -2.69
CA PHE A 19 -1.66 3.39 -2.35
C PHE A 19 -0.21 3.19 -2.84
N GLY A 20 0.34 1.98 -2.67
CA GLY A 20 1.65 1.62 -3.22
C GLY A 20 1.70 1.81 -4.74
N ILE A 21 0.69 1.31 -5.46
CA ILE A 21 0.56 1.49 -6.92
C ILE A 21 0.46 2.98 -7.28
N TYR A 22 -0.36 3.76 -6.56
CA TYR A 22 -0.47 5.21 -6.78
C TYR A 22 0.90 5.89 -6.66
N MET A 23 1.68 5.57 -5.63
CA MET A 23 3.03 6.12 -5.42
C MET A 23 4.02 5.71 -6.51
N MET A 24 3.90 4.49 -7.05
CA MET A 24 4.71 4.06 -8.19
C MET A 24 4.38 4.86 -9.46
N LEU A 25 3.10 5.06 -9.75
CA LEU A 25 2.64 5.74 -10.97
C LEU A 25 2.83 7.26 -10.91
N HIS A 26 2.63 7.88 -9.74
CA HIS A 26 2.70 9.33 -9.55
C HIS A 26 4.01 9.80 -8.92
N GLY A 27 5.01 8.92 -8.77
CA GLY A 27 6.30 9.27 -8.18
C GLY A 27 7.08 10.34 -8.97
N HIS A 28 6.67 10.66 -10.20
CA HIS A 28 7.22 11.77 -10.98
C HIS A 28 6.59 13.13 -10.61
N LEU A 29 5.35 13.13 -10.12
CA LEU A 29 4.58 14.35 -9.77
C LEU A 29 4.52 14.60 -8.27
N THR A 30 4.67 13.55 -7.46
CA THR A 30 4.58 13.59 -6.00
C THR A 30 5.83 12.96 -5.38
N PRO A 31 6.29 13.41 -4.19
CA PRO A 31 7.41 12.77 -3.51
C PRO A 31 7.15 11.27 -3.31
N GLY A 32 7.96 10.41 -3.92
CA GLY A 32 7.70 8.97 -3.98
C GLY A 32 8.57 8.28 -5.03
N GLY A 33 8.03 7.24 -5.66
CA GLY A 33 8.70 6.45 -6.69
C GLY A 33 8.53 4.94 -6.52
N GLY A 34 9.18 4.18 -7.40
CA GLY A 34 9.08 2.72 -7.44
C GLY A 34 9.58 2.03 -6.16
N PHE A 35 10.65 2.53 -5.56
CA PHE A 35 11.20 1.96 -4.32
C PHE A 35 10.27 2.16 -3.11
N PRO A 36 9.90 3.39 -2.71
CA PRO A 36 8.98 3.58 -1.58
C PRO A 36 7.59 2.97 -1.85
N GLY A 37 7.08 3.02 -3.09
CA GLY A 37 5.81 2.41 -3.45
C GLY A 37 5.83 0.87 -3.43
N GLY A 38 7.00 0.24 -3.55
CA GLY A 38 7.15 -1.22 -3.45
C GLY A 38 7.49 -1.73 -2.05
N VAL A 39 7.91 -0.84 -1.15
CA VAL A 39 8.09 -1.14 0.29
C VAL A 39 6.75 -1.12 1.03
N ILE A 40 5.81 -0.31 0.55
CA ILE A 40 4.41 -0.24 1.02
C ILE A 40 3.61 -1.42 0.48
#